data_AF-A0A0A8X5Q8-F1
#
_entry.id   AF-A0A0A8X5Q8-F1
#
_cell.length_a   1.000
_cell.length_b   1.000
_cell.length_c   1.000
_cell.angle_alpha   90.00
_cell.angle_beta   90.00
_cell.angle_gamma   90.00
#
_symmetry.space_group_name_H-M   'P 1'
#
loop_
_entity.id
_entity.type
_entity.pdbx_description
1 polymer ?
#
loop_
_entity_poly.entity_id
_entity_poly.type
_entity_poly.pdbx_seq_one_letter_code
_entity_poly.pdbx_strand_id
1 'polypeptide(L)'
;MKKIMKFLLPVTFLLLAAGCASPAESAGGQVDYEETKKMVVDILKTDDGKKAIQEVMGDDGMKEKLIMDQPVVIDTVEKTMTSKKGMEFWKKSFEDPKFAESVAKSMKKENEKLLKDLMKDPEYKGMMIEVMKDPELEKELTNVLKSKEYREHLQKVMTETFESPLFKAKLQALIVKAAEEMPTQKSEGESEEGGGGSGGGGSEEGGGSGGQ
;
A
#
# COMPACT_ATOMS: atom_id res chain seq x y z
N MET A 1 22.79 31.32 -81.43
CA MET A 1 21.40 31.01 -81.00
C MET A 1 20.44 32.12 -81.42
N LYS A 2 19.79 32.02 -82.59
CA LYS A 2 18.62 32.85 -82.99
C LYS A 2 18.02 32.50 -84.37
N LYS A 3 18.61 31.56 -85.14
CA LYS A 3 18.05 31.13 -86.44
C LYS A 3 17.54 29.67 -86.49
N ILE A 4 17.76 28.87 -85.44
CA ILE A 4 17.25 27.49 -85.33
C ILE A 4 15.85 27.45 -84.66
N MET A 5 15.45 28.53 -83.97
CA MET A 5 14.18 28.61 -83.23
C MET A 5 12.95 29.00 -84.09
N LYS A 6 13.11 29.23 -85.40
CA LYS A 6 12.00 29.67 -86.28
C LYS A 6 11.50 28.62 -87.27
N PHE A 7 12.05 27.40 -87.25
CA PHE A 7 11.63 26.29 -88.10
C PHE A 7 11.00 25.12 -87.33
N LEU A 8 10.89 25.22 -86.00
CA LEU A 8 10.39 24.16 -85.12
C LEU A 8 8.89 24.28 -84.78
N LEU A 9 8.18 25.26 -85.36
CA LEU A 9 6.77 25.53 -85.04
C LEU A 9 5.73 25.09 -86.10
N PRO A 10 6.05 24.86 -87.39
CA PRO A 10 5.07 24.32 -88.34
C PRO A 10 5.15 22.80 -88.55
N VAL A 11 6.16 22.10 -88.01
CA VAL A 11 6.37 20.65 -88.22
C VAL A 11 5.57 19.78 -87.24
N THR A 12 5.20 20.30 -86.07
CA THR A 12 4.39 19.58 -85.06
C THR A 12 2.88 19.59 -85.37
N PHE A 13 2.43 20.40 -86.33
CA PHE A 13 1.01 20.50 -86.69
C PHE A 13 0.59 19.62 -87.89
N LEU A 14 1.55 18.94 -88.55
CA LEU A 14 1.28 18.12 -89.74
C LEU A 14 1.29 16.60 -89.47
N LEU A 15 1.63 16.15 -88.25
CA LEU A 15 1.62 14.73 -87.88
C LEU A 15 0.29 14.20 -87.31
N LEU A 16 -0.72 15.06 -87.11
CA LEU A 16 -2.02 14.66 -86.53
C LEU A 16 -3.16 14.50 -87.55
N ALA A 17 -2.90 14.58 -88.87
CA ALA A 17 -3.97 14.69 -89.88
C ALA A 17 -3.92 13.69 -91.06
N ALA A 18 -3.21 12.56 -90.94
CA ALA A 18 -3.26 11.48 -91.94
C ALA A 18 -3.49 10.10 -91.28
N GLY A 19 -4.72 9.59 -91.37
CA GLY A 19 -5.07 8.17 -91.11
C GLY A 19 -4.44 7.23 -92.17
N CYS A 20 -4.71 5.93 -92.27
CA CYS A 20 -5.88 5.11 -91.91
C CYS A 20 -5.55 3.64 -92.27
N ALA A 21 -5.98 2.64 -91.49
CA ALA A 21 -6.39 1.31 -91.98
C ALA A 21 -6.91 0.43 -90.81
N SER A 22 -8.20 0.11 -90.81
CA SER A 22 -8.81 -0.93 -89.98
C SER A 22 -8.44 -2.33 -90.50
N PRO A 23 -8.44 -3.36 -89.64
CA PRO A 23 -9.61 -4.22 -89.62
C PRO A 23 -10.16 -4.48 -88.22
N ALA A 24 -11.46 -4.78 -88.21
CA ALA A 24 -12.31 -5.27 -87.13
C ALA A 24 -11.62 -5.93 -85.93
N GLU A 25 -11.91 -5.43 -84.72
CA GLU A 25 -12.69 -6.12 -83.67
C GLU A 25 -12.55 -5.38 -82.33
N SER A 26 -13.70 -4.98 -81.78
CA SER A 26 -14.06 -5.14 -80.36
C SER A 26 -13.37 -4.29 -79.26
N ALA A 27 -14.25 -3.61 -78.51
CA ALA A 27 -14.12 -3.10 -77.14
C ALA A 27 -13.18 -1.88 -76.94
N GLY A 28 -13.69 -0.66 -76.76
CA GLY A 28 -14.59 -0.33 -75.65
C GLY A 28 -13.74 -0.05 -74.41
N GLY A 29 -13.14 1.15 -74.36
CA GLY A 29 -12.30 1.63 -73.27
C GLY A 29 -13.08 1.88 -71.99
N GLN A 30 -13.43 0.79 -71.31
CA GLN A 30 -13.88 0.75 -69.94
C GLN A 30 -13.34 -0.55 -69.39
N VAL A 31 -12.11 -0.52 -68.87
CA VAL A 31 -11.62 -1.60 -68.01
C VAL A 31 -12.70 -1.76 -66.95
N ASP A 32 -13.37 -2.91 -66.95
CA ASP A 32 -14.54 -3.17 -66.14
C ASP A 32 -14.11 -3.01 -64.67
N TYR A 33 -14.65 -1.99 -64.01
CA TYR A 33 -14.25 -1.63 -62.65
C TYR A 33 -14.44 -2.81 -61.70
N GLU A 34 -15.45 -3.66 -61.97
CA GLU A 34 -15.69 -4.88 -61.22
C GLU A 34 -14.64 -5.96 -61.52
N GLU A 35 -14.14 -6.07 -62.75
CA GLU A 35 -13.06 -7.00 -63.10
C GLU A 35 -11.73 -6.56 -62.47
N THR A 36 -11.43 -5.25 -62.49
CA THR A 36 -10.23 -4.69 -61.82
C THR A 36 -10.32 -4.86 -60.31
N LYS A 37 -11.49 -4.59 -59.71
CA LYS A 37 -11.73 -4.79 -58.28
C LYS A 37 -11.58 -6.26 -57.89
N LYS A 38 -12.11 -7.18 -58.69
CA LYS A 38 -11.97 -8.62 -58.47
C LYS A 38 -10.50 -9.04 -58.56
N MET A 39 -9.77 -8.55 -59.56
CA MET A 39 -8.34 -8.77 -59.70
C MET A 39 -7.55 -8.26 -58.48
N VAL A 40 -7.83 -7.05 -57.99
CA VAL A 40 -7.17 -6.48 -56.80
C VAL A 40 -7.51 -7.29 -55.54
N VAL A 41 -8.77 -7.69 -55.36
CA VAL A 41 -9.18 -8.54 -54.23
C VAL A 41 -8.51 -9.91 -54.27
N ASP A 42 -8.37 -10.49 -55.46
CA ASP A 42 -7.71 -11.78 -55.64
C ASP A 42 -6.20 -11.66 -55.39
N ILE A 43 -5.54 -10.58 -55.84
CA ILE A 43 -4.13 -10.26 -55.53
C ILE A 43 -3.92 -10.08 -54.01
N LEU A 44 -4.83 -9.41 -53.30
CA LEU A 44 -4.73 -9.26 -51.84
C LEU A 44 -4.94 -10.59 -51.10
N LYS A 45 -5.70 -11.52 -51.69
CA LYS A 45 -5.95 -12.85 -51.11
C LYS A 45 -4.87 -13.88 -51.43
N THR A 46 -4.05 -13.66 -52.46
CA THR A 46 -2.94 -14.55 -52.78
C THR A 46 -1.90 -14.56 -51.66
N ASP A 47 -1.09 -15.60 -51.64
CA ASP A 47 -0.03 -15.75 -50.64
C ASP A 47 1.01 -14.63 -50.76
N ASP A 48 1.25 -14.10 -51.96
CA ASP A 48 2.15 -12.98 -52.17
C ASP A 48 1.56 -11.66 -51.66
N GLY A 49 0.26 -11.43 -51.83
CA GLY A 49 -0.44 -10.28 -51.24
C GLY A 49 -0.42 -10.30 -49.71
N LYS A 50 -0.67 -11.47 -49.09
CA LYS A 50 -0.57 -11.65 -47.64
C LYS A 50 0.86 -11.45 -47.14
N LYS A 51 1.87 -11.99 -47.84
CA LYS A 51 3.28 -11.79 -47.48
C LYS A 51 3.70 -10.34 -47.58
N ALA A 52 3.30 -9.63 -48.64
CA ALA A 52 3.59 -8.21 -48.80
C ALA A 52 2.96 -7.37 -47.68
N ILE A 53 1.72 -7.66 -47.29
CA ILE A 53 1.09 -7.01 -46.13
C ILE A 53 1.82 -7.37 -44.83
N GLN A 54 2.23 -8.62 -44.64
CA GLN A 54 3.00 -9.04 -43.45
C GLN A 54 4.37 -8.35 -43.37
N GLU A 55 5.04 -8.16 -44.51
CA GLU A 55 6.32 -7.46 -44.60
C GLU A 55 6.15 -5.97 -44.25
N VAL A 56 5.11 -5.33 -44.79
CA VAL A 56 4.77 -3.93 -44.48
C VAL A 56 4.30 -3.77 -43.02
N MET A 57 3.53 -4.71 -42.46
CA MET A 57 3.18 -4.73 -41.03
C MET A 57 4.37 -5.12 -40.14
N GLY A 58 5.41 -5.70 -40.73
CA GLY A 58 6.68 -5.99 -40.09
C GLY A 58 7.57 -4.75 -39.92
N ASP A 59 7.32 -3.70 -40.71
CA ASP A 59 8.03 -2.43 -40.62
C ASP A 59 7.66 -1.67 -39.35
N ASP A 60 8.68 -1.21 -38.62
CA ASP A 60 8.50 -0.55 -37.32
C ASP A 60 7.73 0.77 -37.44
N GLY A 61 7.86 1.50 -38.55
CA GLY A 61 7.10 2.72 -38.81
C GLY A 61 5.61 2.47 -39.06
N MET A 62 5.26 1.33 -39.67
CA MET A 62 3.87 0.93 -39.85
C MET A 62 3.26 0.37 -38.55
N LYS A 63 4.01 -0.43 -37.78
CA LYS A 63 3.57 -0.92 -36.46
C LYS A 63 3.27 0.23 -35.51
N GLU A 64 4.14 1.22 -35.43
CA GLU A 64 3.94 2.38 -34.57
C GLU A 64 2.65 3.12 -34.96
N LYS A 65 2.43 3.38 -36.25
CA LYS A 65 1.23 4.09 -36.72
C LYS A 65 -0.07 3.30 -36.54
N LEU A 66 -0.02 1.97 -36.63
CA LEU A 66 -1.17 1.08 -36.43
C LEU A 66 -1.50 0.88 -34.95
N ILE A 67 -0.48 0.76 -34.08
CA ILE A 67 -0.63 0.63 -32.63
C ILE A 67 -1.03 1.98 -32.01
N MET A 68 -0.63 3.10 -32.60
CA MET A 68 -0.99 4.45 -32.14
C MET A 68 -2.43 4.87 -32.47
N ASP A 69 -3.34 3.97 -32.87
CA ASP A 69 -4.78 4.26 -32.85
C ASP A 69 -5.26 4.39 -31.39
N GLN A 70 -4.97 5.56 -30.81
CA GLN A 70 -5.07 5.85 -29.38
C GLN A 70 -6.43 5.49 -28.78
N PRO A 71 -7.58 5.75 -29.44
CA PRO A 71 -8.87 5.42 -28.86
C PRO A 71 -9.05 3.92 -28.63
N VAL A 72 -8.65 3.07 -29.59
CA VAL A 72 -8.80 1.61 -29.48
C VAL A 72 -7.85 1.04 -28.43
N VAL A 73 -6.61 1.54 -28.36
CA VAL A 73 -5.64 1.11 -27.34
C VAL A 73 -6.07 1.53 -25.94
N ILE A 74 -6.50 2.78 -25.75
CA ILE A 74 -6.99 3.28 -24.45
C ILE A 74 -8.21 2.47 -24.01
N ASP A 75 -9.21 2.31 -24.89
CA ASP A 75 -10.40 1.51 -24.60
C ASP A 75 -10.06 0.06 -24.23
N THR A 76 -9.11 -0.54 -24.95
CA THR A 76 -8.71 -1.93 -24.72
C THR A 76 -7.96 -2.07 -23.41
N VAL A 77 -7.07 -1.13 -23.08
CA VAL A 77 -6.36 -1.11 -21.79
C VAL A 77 -7.33 -0.90 -20.65
N GLU A 78 -8.25 0.07 -20.76
CA GLU A 78 -9.26 0.35 -19.75
C GLU A 78 -10.18 -0.85 -19.53
N LYS A 79 -10.73 -1.42 -20.60
CA LYS A 79 -11.58 -2.62 -20.53
C LYS A 79 -10.82 -3.81 -19.96
N THR A 80 -9.55 -3.98 -20.32
CA THR A 80 -8.74 -5.11 -19.82
C THR A 80 -8.43 -4.93 -18.33
N MET A 81 -8.02 -3.73 -17.91
CA MET A 81 -7.67 -3.43 -16.52
C MET A 81 -8.89 -3.46 -15.58
N THR A 82 -10.07 -3.03 -16.05
CA THR A 82 -11.32 -3.05 -15.27
C THR A 82 -12.06 -4.39 -15.33
N SER A 83 -11.69 -5.28 -16.26
CA SER A 83 -12.28 -6.61 -16.37
C SER A 83 -11.89 -7.55 -15.23
N LYS A 84 -12.66 -8.64 -15.09
CA LYS A 84 -12.31 -9.77 -14.20
C LYS A 84 -10.92 -10.35 -14.50
N LYS A 85 -10.50 -10.37 -15.78
CA LYS A 85 -9.16 -10.83 -16.18
C LYS A 85 -8.06 -9.89 -15.67
N GLY A 86 -8.31 -8.58 -15.69
CA GLY A 86 -7.40 -7.57 -15.10
C GLY A 86 -7.27 -7.75 -13.59
N MET A 87 -8.40 -7.93 -12.89
CA MET A 87 -8.40 -8.22 -11.45
C MET A 87 -7.63 -9.51 -11.11
N GLU A 88 -7.84 -10.59 -11.87
CA GLU A 88 -7.10 -11.85 -11.69
C GLU A 88 -5.61 -11.69 -11.98
N PHE A 89 -5.25 -10.93 -13.02
CA PHE A 89 -3.87 -10.58 -13.31
C PHE A 89 -3.22 -9.89 -12.12
N TRP A 90 -3.84 -8.83 -11.59
CA TRP A 90 -3.31 -8.11 -10.43
C TRP A 90 -3.17 -9.01 -9.20
N LYS A 91 -4.19 -9.83 -8.88
CA LYS A 91 -4.12 -10.79 -7.77
C LYS A 91 -2.91 -11.72 -7.91
N LYS A 92 -2.75 -12.33 -9.08
CA LYS A 92 -1.63 -13.25 -9.35
C LYS A 92 -0.27 -12.53 -9.38
N SER A 93 -0.23 -11.29 -9.86
CA SER A 93 0.99 -10.48 -9.84
C SER A 93 1.40 -10.10 -8.42
N PHE A 94 0.45 -9.80 -7.54
CA PHE A 94 0.75 -9.52 -6.12
C PHE A 94 1.18 -10.77 -5.33
N GLU A 95 0.94 -11.98 -5.83
CA GLU A 95 1.51 -13.21 -5.26
C GLU A 95 3.02 -13.35 -5.53
N ASP A 96 3.56 -12.66 -6.56
CA ASP A 96 5.01 -12.61 -6.80
C ASP A 96 5.68 -11.63 -5.81
N PRO A 97 6.57 -12.11 -4.92
CA PRO A 97 7.25 -11.25 -3.95
C PRO A 97 8.06 -10.12 -4.59
N LYS A 98 8.66 -10.32 -5.78
CA LYS A 98 9.46 -9.28 -6.44
C LYS A 98 8.58 -8.16 -6.96
N PHE A 99 7.43 -8.51 -7.52
CA PHE A 99 6.44 -7.55 -7.98
C PHE A 99 5.85 -6.78 -6.80
N ALA A 100 5.40 -7.50 -5.75
CA ALA A 100 4.88 -6.90 -4.54
C ALA A 100 5.90 -5.98 -3.86
N GLU A 101 7.18 -6.36 -3.80
CA GLU A 101 8.25 -5.53 -3.24
C GLU A 101 8.45 -4.25 -4.06
N SER A 102 8.49 -4.35 -5.40
CA SER A 102 8.66 -3.19 -6.28
C SER A 102 7.50 -2.20 -6.10
N VAL A 103 6.27 -2.71 -6.07
CA VAL A 103 5.05 -1.93 -5.88
C VAL A 103 4.97 -1.33 -4.47
N ALA A 104 5.34 -2.08 -3.43
CA ALA A 104 5.41 -1.56 -2.07
C ALA A 104 6.47 -0.46 -1.93
N LYS A 105 7.64 -0.63 -2.57
CA LYS A 105 8.70 0.39 -2.59
C LYS A 105 8.26 1.67 -3.30
N SER A 106 7.56 1.56 -4.43
CA SER A 106 7.07 2.73 -5.16
C SER A 106 5.99 3.48 -4.37
N MET A 107 5.11 2.75 -3.68
CA MET A 107 4.03 3.34 -2.88
C MET A 107 4.48 3.79 -1.48
N LYS A 108 5.68 3.41 -1.01
CA LYS A 108 6.14 3.64 0.36
C LYS A 108 5.95 5.09 0.83
N LYS A 109 6.36 6.06 0.00
CA LYS A 109 6.32 7.49 0.37
C LYS A 109 4.89 8.01 0.54
N GLU A 110 4.01 7.70 -0.41
CA GLU A 110 2.61 8.13 -0.33
C GLU A 110 1.85 7.36 0.75
N ASN A 111 2.16 6.08 0.95
CA ASN A 111 1.57 5.28 2.02
C ASN A 111 2.01 5.79 3.41
N GLU A 112 3.29 6.17 3.58
CA GLU A 112 3.78 6.79 4.82
C GLU A 112 3.08 8.13 5.09
N LYS A 113 2.89 8.95 4.06
CA LYS A 113 2.15 10.21 4.16
C LYS A 113 0.69 9.96 4.55
N LEU A 114 0.02 9.03 3.88
CA LEU A 114 -1.35 8.63 4.19
C LEU A 114 -1.47 8.18 5.65
N LEU A 115 -0.58 7.29 6.11
CA LEU A 115 -0.59 6.82 7.50
C LEU A 115 -0.36 7.96 8.49
N LYS A 116 0.55 8.90 8.20
CA LYS A 116 0.78 10.08 9.07
C LYS A 116 -0.41 11.01 9.13
N ASP A 117 -1.16 11.13 8.04
CA ASP A 117 -2.34 11.97 8.00
C ASP A 117 -3.55 11.27 8.65
N LEU A 118 -3.71 9.95 8.45
CA LEU A 118 -4.67 9.12 9.18
C LEU A 118 -4.42 9.13 10.68
N MET A 119 -3.15 9.12 11.14
CA MET A 119 -2.84 9.26 12.57
C MET A 119 -3.33 10.58 13.18
N LYS A 120 -3.64 11.61 12.38
CA LYS A 120 -4.24 12.87 12.87
C LYS A 120 -5.76 12.82 12.87
N ASP A 121 -6.34 11.93 12.07
CA ASP A 121 -7.77 11.77 11.91
C ASP A 121 -8.43 11.17 13.18
N PRO A 122 -9.58 11.72 13.65
CA PRO A 122 -10.27 11.23 14.84
C PRO A 122 -10.80 9.79 14.71
N GLU A 123 -11.28 9.38 13.54
CA GLU A 123 -11.86 8.04 13.35
C GLU A 123 -10.75 6.99 13.39
N TYR A 124 -9.64 7.25 12.70
CA TYR A 124 -8.48 6.36 12.74
C TYR A 124 -7.85 6.28 14.13
N LYS A 125 -7.79 7.39 14.88
CA LYS A 125 -7.39 7.37 16.29
C LYS A 125 -8.33 6.53 17.15
N GLY A 126 -9.64 6.60 16.90
CA GLY A 126 -10.63 5.78 17.58
C GLY A 126 -10.33 4.29 17.40
N MET A 127 -10.15 3.85 16.15
CA MET A 127 -9.76 2.47 15.84
C MET A 127 -8.42 2.09 16.47
N MET A 128 -7.43 2.99 16.48
CA MET A 128 -6.13 2.73 17.11
C MET A 128 -6.25 2.58 18.64
N ILE A 129 -7.13 3.35 19.29
CA ILE A 129 -7.41 3.21 20.73
C ILE A 129 -8.07 1.87 21.02
N GLU A 130 -8.95 1.39 20.14
CA GLU A 130 -9.54 0.05 20.27
C GLU A 130 -8.46 -1.04 20.15
N VAL A 131 -7.53 -0.91 19.21
CA VAL A 131 -6.37 -1.80 19.12
C VAL A 131 -5.54 -1.77 20.41
N MET A 132 -5.33 -0.59 21.00
CA MET A 132 -4.60 -0.45 22.27
C MET A 132 -5.29 -1.10 23.48
N LYS A 133 -6.60 -1.38 23.41
CA LYS A 133 -7.35 -2.09 24.45
C LYS A 133 -7.26 -3.61 24.31
N ASP A 134 -6.45 -4.12 23.38
CA ASP A 134 -6.22 -5.55 23.27
C ASP A 134 -5.61 -6.11 24.57
N PRO A 135 -6.08 -7.26 25.09
CA PRO A 135 -5.59 -7.86 26.33
C PRO A 135 -4.08 -8.15 26.35
N GLU A 136 -3.44 -8.37 25.20
CA GLU A 136 -1.98 -8.55 25.14
C GLU A 136 -1.25 -7.23 25.41
N LEU A 137 -1.73 -6.13 24.83
CA LEU A 137 -1.20 -4.80 25.08
C LEU A 137 -1.47 -4.33 26.52
N GLU A 138 -2.62 -4.71 27.09
CA GLU A 138 -2.92 -4.43 28.50
C GLU A 138 -1.93 -5.13 29.45
N LYS A 139 -1.55 -6.38 29.14
CA LYS A 139 -0.52 -7.11 29.91
C LYS A 139 0.84 -6.42 29.82
N GLU A 140 1.25 -6.04 28.62
CA GLU A 140 2.52 -5.32 28.42
C GLU A 140 2.51 -3.97 29.16
N LEU A 141 1.42 -3.22 29.06
CA LEU A 141 1.25 -1.97 29.81
C LEU A 141 1.30 -2.22 31.32
N THR A 142 0.66 -3.28 31.81
CA THR A 142 0.69 -3.66 33.24
C THR A 142 2.11 -4.04 33.68
N ASN A 143 2.88 -4.70 32.83
CA ASN A 143 4.28 -5.04 33.12
C ASN A 143 5.14 -3.77 33.21
N VAL A 144 4.92 -2.80 32.30
CA VAL A 144 5.58 -1.49 32.35
C VAL A 144 5.20 -0.73 33.62
N LEU A 145 3.92 -0.72 34.01
CA LEU A 145 3.49 -0.08 35.27
C LEU A 145 4.06 -0.77 36.53
N LYS A 146 4.40 -2.06 36.43
CA LYS A 146 5.07 -2.80 37.51
C LYS A 146 6.59 -2.70 37.45
N SER A 147 7.16 -2.07 36.43
CA SER A 147 8.60 -1.96 36.24
C SER A 147 9.25 -1.14 37.36
N LYS A 148 10.55 -1.32 37.54
CA LYS A 148 11.30 -0.62 38.59
C LYS A 148 11.29 0.89 38.35
N GLU A 149 11.42 1.30 37.09
CA GLU A 149 11.42 2.70 36.66
C GLU A 149 10.10 3.38 37.00
N TYR A 150 8.97 2.71 36.74
CA TYR A 150 7.67 3.26 37.10
C TYR A 150 7.43 3.26 38.61
N ARG A 151 7.94 2.26 39.34
CA ARG A 151 7.88 2.24 40.81
C ARG A 151 8.65 3.39 41.46
N GLU A 152 9.81 3.76 40.93
CA GLU A 152 10.57 4.93 41.42
C GLU A 152 9.78 6.23 41.22
N HIS A 153 9.16 6.40 40.04
CA HIS A 153 8.26 7.52 39.78
C HIS A 153 7.04 7.49 40.72
N LEU A 154 6.43 6.33 40.92
CA LEU A 154 5.28 6.15 41.79
C LEU A 154 5.63 6.45 43.25
N GLN A 155 6.80 6.02 43.72
CA GLN A 155 7.30 6.33 45.06
C GLN A 155 7.48 7.84 45.24
N LYS A 156 8.04 8.53 44.24
CA LYS A 156 8.18 9.99 44.28
C LYS A 156 6.82 10.69 44.37
N VAL A 157 5.86 10.31 43.53
CA VAL A 157 4.49 10.87 43.55
C VAL A 157 3.80 10.59 44.88
N MET A 158 3.98 9.38 45.45
CA MET A 158 3.45 9.05 46.77
C MET A 158 4.07 9.91 47.86
N THR A 159 5.39 10.09 47.87
CA THR A 159 6.09 10.96 48.82
C THR A 159 5.59 12.40 48.72
N GLU A 160 5.49 12.96 47.51
CA GLU A 160 4.94 14.30 47.28
C GLU A 160 3.48 14.41 47.76
N THR A 161 2.68 13.36 47.55
CA THR A 161 1.30 13.29 48.03
C THR A 161 1.22 13.27 49.55
N PHE A 162 2.05 12.48 50.24
CA PHE A 162 2.13 12.46 51.70
C PHE A 162 2.69 13.77 52.26
N GLU A 163 3.55 14.45 51.51
CA GLU A 163 4.12 15.73 51.90
C GLU A 163 3.16 16.91 51.70
N SER A 164 2.10 16.72 50.91
CA SER A 164 1.05 17.71 50.68
C SER A 164 0.40 18.17 52.00
N PRO A 165 0.29 19.48 52.25
CA PRO A 165 -0.35 20.01 53.46
C PRO A 165 -1.77 19.46 53.70
N LEU A 166 -2.54 19.24 52.64
CA LEU A 166 -3.88 18.66 52.73
C LEU A 166 -3.85 17.21 53.21
N PHE A 167 -2.87 16.42 52.75
CA PHE A 167 -2.75 15.03 53.16
C PHE A 167 -2.19 14.92 54.57
N LYS A 168 -1.19 15.73 54.93
CA LYS A 168 -0.68 15.85 56.31
C LYS A 168 -1.79 16.20 57.30
N ALA A 169 -2.63 17.19 56.97
CA ALA A 169 -3.76 17.57 57.82
C ALA A 169 -4.78 16.44 57.99
N LYS A 170 -5.12 15.73 56.90
CA LYS A 170 -5.99 14.54 56.97
C LYS A 170 -5.38 13.42 57.79
N LEU A 171 -4.07 13.17 57.65
CA LEU A 171 -3.35 12.15 58.39
C LEU A 171 -3.32 12.49 59.88
N GLN A 172 -3.04 13.75 60.23
CA GLN A 172 -3.11 14.25 61.61
C GLN A 172 -4.51 14.11 62.20
N ALA A 173 -5.55 14.50 61.47
CA ALA A 173 -6.93 14.34 61.90
C ALA A 173 -7.31 12.87 62.13
N LEU A 174 -6.84 11.96 61.27
CA LEU A 174 -7.04 10.52 61.45
C LEU A 174 -6.29 9.97 62.66
N ILE A 175 -5.05 10.41 62.91
CA ILE A 175 -4.26 10.00 64.08
C ILE A 175 -4.93 10.46 65.37
N VAL A 176 -5.41 11.71 65.41
CA VAL A 176 -6.14 12.26 66.57
C VAL A 176 -7.42 11.47 66.81
N LYS A 177 -8.21 11.21 65.76
CA LYS A 177 -9.44 10.43 65.86
C LYS A 177 -9.19 8.98 66.32
N ALA A 178 -8.15 8.33 65.81
CA ALA A 178 -7.76 6.99 66.24
C ALA A 178 -7.29 6.97 67.71
N ALA A 179 -6.61 8.03 68.17
CA ALA A 179 -6.22 8.16 69.57
C ALA A 179 -7.42 8.41 70.51
N GLU A 180 -8.45 9.11 70.04
CA GLU A 180 -9.72 9.31 70.75
C GLU A 180 -10.57 8.03 70.79
N GLU A 181 -10.49 7.19 69.75
CA GLU A 181 -11.21 5.91 69.65
C GLU A 181 -10.45 4.74 70.31
N MET A 182 -9.18 4.92 70.69
CA MET A 182 -8.47 3.94 71.52
C MET A 182 -9.01 4.01 72.96
N PRO A 183 -9.62 2.93 73.48
CA PRO A 183 -9.99 2.92 74.89
C PRO A 183 -8.70 3.01 75.70
N THR A 184 -8.63 3.99 76.60
CA THR A 184 -7.60 4.06 77.64
C THR A 184 -7.59 2.73 78.38
N GLN A 185 -6.65 1.85 78.03
CA GLN A 185 -6.32 0.71 78.85
C GLN A 185 -5.78 1.28 80.15
N LYS A 186 -6.63 1.29 81.17
CA LYS A 186 -6.29 1.68 82.52
C LYS A 186 -5.06 0.89 82.93
N SER A 187 -4.02 1.62 83.28
CA SER A 187 -2.99 1.14 84.19
C SER A 187 -3.67 0.94 85.55
N GLU A 188 -4.02 -0.29 85.88
CA GLU A 188 -4.30 -0.71 87.25
C GLU A 188 -2.99 -1.31 87.78
N GLY A 189 -2.30 -0.55 88.62
CA GLY A 189 -1.24 -1.09 89.44
C GLY A 189 -1.86 -1.87 90.58
N GLU A 190 -1.51 -3.15 90.70
CA GLU A 190 -1.58 -3.86 91.96
C GLU A 190 -0.17 -4.29 92.35
N SER A 191 0.20 -3.83 93.54
CA SER A 191 1.41 -4.21 94.25
C SER A 191 0.98 -5.35 95.17
N GLU A 192 1.53 -6.55 95.01
CA GLU A 192 1.67 -7.49 96.13
C GLU A 192 2.77 -8.52 95.85
N GLU A 193 3.88 -8.30 96.54
CA GLU A 193 4.65 -9.25 97.35
C GLU A 193 4.44 -10.78 97.14
N GLY A 194 5.55 -11.49 96.93
CA GLY A 194 5.71 -12.83 97.52
C GLY A 194 6.09 -13.98 96.59
N GLY A 195 7.36 -14.39 96.66
CA GLY A 195 7.69 -15.81 96.81
C GLY A 195 8.01 -16.65 95.56
N GLY A 196 9.31 -16.71 95.24
CA GLY A 196 10.10 -17.96 95.16
C GLY A 196 9.71 -19.06 94.17
N GLY A 197 10.66 -19.45 93.31
CA GLY A 197 10.63 -20.80 92.72
C GLY A 197 11.44 -21.01 91.44
N SER A 198 12.76 -21.12 91.60
CA SER A 198 13.71 -22.01 90.89
C SER A 198 13.28 -22.81 89.64
N GLY A 199 14.20 -22.82 88.66
CA GLY A 199 14.41 -23.92 87.71
C GLY A 199 13.94 -23.58 86.29
N GLY A 200 14.74 -23.65 85.23
CA GLY A 200 16.03 -24.30 85.04
C GLY A 200 16.04 -24.92 83.64
N GLY A 201 17.04 -24.57 82.84
CA GLY A 201 17.68 -25.50 81.89
C GLY A 201 17.11 -25.64 80.48
N GLY A 202 18.07 -25.75 79.53
CA GLY A 202 17.97 -26.57 78.32
C GLY A 202 17.42 -25.83 77.10
N SER A 203 18.22 -25.36 76.16
CA SER A 203 19.05 -26.09 75.18
C SER A 203 18.27 -26.69 74.01
N GLU A 204 18.99 -26.74 72.89
CA GLU A 204 18.73 -27.42 71.61
C GLU A 204 17.94 -26.59 70.58
N GLU A 205 18.54 -26.10 69.49
CA GLU A 205 19.37 -26.76 68.46
C GLU A 205 18.54 -27.60 67.48
N GLY A 206 18.87 -27.47 66.18
CA GLY A 206 18.28 -28.20 65.06
C GLY A 206 17.61 -27.22 64.08
N GLY A 207 18.22 -26.81 62.97
CA GLY A 207 19.13 -27.53 62.10
C GLY A 207 18.33 -28.27 61.02
N GLY A 208 18.61 -27.97 59.75
CA GLY A 208 18.37 -28.93 58.66
C GLY A 208 17.48 -28.48 57.51
N SER A 209 18.17 -28.09 56.43
CA SER A 209 18.09 -28.74 55.12
C SER A 209 16.80 -28.65 54.28
N GLY A 210 16.97 -28.08 53.08
CA GLY A 210 16.95 -28.93 51.90
C GLY A 210 15.77 -28.77 50.94
N GLY A 211 16.08 -28.21 49.76
CA GLY A 211 15.70 -28.77 48.46
C GLY A 211 14.25 -28.63 48.02
N GLN A 212 13.99 -27.70 47.10
CA GLN A 212 13.84 -28.03 45.68
C GLN A 212 14.00 -26.77 44.82
#